data_AF-A0A942MPW4-F1
#
_entry.id   AF-A0A942MPW4-F1
#
_cell.length_a   1.000
_cell.length_b   1.000
_cell.length_c   1.000
_cell.angle_alpha   90.00
_cell.angle_beta   90.00
_cell.angle_gamma   90.00
#
_symmetry.space_group_name_H-M   'P 1'
#
loop_
_entity.id
_entity.type
_entity.pdbx_description
1 polymer ?
#
loop_
_entity_poly.entity_id
_entity_poly.type
_entity_poly.pdbx_seq_one_letter_code
_entity_poly.pdbx_strand_id
1 'polypeptide(L)'
;MDAVRIRVKDIKISLLHWDKTSPPLSVIVAKKLGIPTNKIRDLKTVKRGVDARNKNEILLVFTFDVSIDKKLLGRVINKPYVTLAKDAEELNEPLLAGSESLSYQPIVIGTGPAGLFAALTLARSGYKPLVFERGAKVGERTQDIMQFWHTGALKTDSNVQFGEGGAGTFSDGKLTTRIKDRRTRMVLTELVGAGAPAEILFQQKPHLGTDNLATIVQRLREKIISLGGQVFFHSKVTDITLEHNQITGIEINHQYYLPVQVVVLAIGHSARDTFEVLIKRGIELQQKPFAMGVR
;
A
#
# COMPACT_ATOMS: atom_id res chain seq x y z
N MET A 1 -0.76 -26.78 25.65
CA MET A 1 -2.00 -26.25 26.24
C MET A 1 -2.78 -25.53 25.15
N ASP A 2 -3.97 -26.00 24.81
CA ASP A 2 -4.79 -25.43 23.73
C ASP A 2 -5.08 -23.94 23.97
N ALA A 3 -4.62 -23.11 23.05
CA ALA A 3 -4.96 -21.69 22.97
C ALA A 3 -6.06 -21.49 21.94
N VAL A 4 -6.95 -20.53 22.17
CA VAL A 4 -7.90 -20.04 21.17
C VAL A 4 -7.75 -18.53 21.07
N ARG A 5 -7.82 -18.00 19.85
CA ARG A 5 -7.78 -16.57 19.59
C ARG A 5 -9.20 -16.03 19.42
N ILE A 6 -9.54 -15.04 20.23
CA ILE A 6 -10.83 -14.34 20.19
C ILE A 6 -10.62 -12.88 19.78
N ARG A 7 -11.61 -12.29 19.11
CA ARG A 7 -11.65 -10.86 18.81
C ARG A 7 -12.56 -10.14 19.77
N VAL A 8 -12.03 -9.13 20.46
CA VAL A 8 -12.73 -8.32 21.45
C VAL A 8 -12.88 -6.90 20.92
N LYS A 9 -14.12 -6.46 20.74
CA LYS A 9 -14.49 -5.14 20.19
C LYS A 9 -14.86 -4.14 21.28
N ASP A 10 -14.93 -2.87 20.88
CA ASP A 10 -15.42 -1.75 21.69
C ASP A 10 -14.69 -1.55 23.02
N ILE A 11 -13.39 -1.80 23.07
CA ILE A 11 -12.57 -1.46 24.24
C ILE A 11 -12.35 0.05 24.21
N LYS A 12 -13.02 0.77 25.12
CA LYS A 12 -13.02 2.23 25.15
C LYS A 12 -12.06 2.72 26.23
N ILE A 13 -11.22 3.67 25.88
CA ILE A 13 -10.26 4.32 26.77
C ILE A 13 -10.39 5.83 26.57
N SER A 14 -10.55 6.58 27.65
CA SER A 14 -10.58 8.05 27.57
C SER A 14 -9.23 8.56 27.06
N LEU A 15 -9.26 9.47 26.09
CA LEU A 15 -8.06 10.10 25.56
C LEU A 15 -7.28 10.84 26.66
N LEU A 16 -7.97 11.40 27.67
CA LEU A 16 -7.35 12.08 28.81
C LEU A 16 -6.49 11.15 29.68
N HIS A 17 -6.81 9.85 29.69
CA HIS A 17 -6.08 8.85 30.48
C HIS A 17 -5.07 8.06 29.64
N TRP A 18 -5.03 8.28 28.32
CA TRP A 18 -4.10 7.62 27.42
C TRP A 18 -2.64 8.00 27.76
N ASP A 19 -1.74 7.01 27.81
CA ASP A 19 -0.32 7.09 28.22
C ASP A 19 0.01 7.58 29.64
N LYS A 20 -0.85 8.37 30.31
CA LYS A 20 -0.52 8.99 31.60
C LYS A 20 -0.98 8.21 32.82
N THR A 21 -2.14 7.53 32.75
CA THR A 21 -2.76 6.86 33.91
C THR A 21 -3.54 5.58 33.57
N SER A 22 -3.61 5.21 32.29
CA SER A 22 -4.32 3.99 31.88
C SER A 22 -3.63 2.74 32.39
N PRO A 23 -4.36 1.78 32.99
CA PRO A 23 -3.83 0.44 33.23
C PRO A 23 -3.33 -0.18 31.92
N PRO A 24 -2.38 -1.14 31.97
CA PRO A 24 -1.96 -1.87 30.79
C PRO A 24 -3.16 -2.41 30.00
N LEU A 25 -3.09 -2.38 28.66
CA LEU A 25 -4.21 -2.80 27.79
C LEU A 25 -4.70 -4.22 28.12
N SER A 26 -3.79 -5.12 28.51
CA SER A 26 -4.12 -6.47 28.97
C SER A 26 -5.05 -6.45 30.19
N VAL A 27 -4.85 -5.56 31.16
CA VAL A 27 -5.71 -5.41 32.35
C VAL A 27 -7.10 -4.92 31.95
N ILE A 28 -7.18 -3.92 31.07
CA ILE A 28 -8.46 -3.36 30.60
C ILE A 28 -9.27 -4.44 29.86
N VAL A 29 -8.60 -5.19 28.97
CA VAL A 29 -9.21 -6.28 28.21
C VAL A 29 -9.63 -7.42 29.12
N ALA A 30 -8.79 -7.83 30.07
CA ALA A 30 -9.10 -8.87 31.05
C ALA A 30 -10.33 -8.51 31.90
N LYS A 31 -10.39 -7.25 32.39
CA LYS A 31 -11.54 -6.72 33.14
C LYS A 31 -12.82 -6.77 32.32
N LYS A 32 -12.79 -6.34 31.05
CA LYS A 32 -13.96 -6.42 30.15
C LYS A 32 -14.36 -7.87 29.85
N LEU A 33 -13.39 -8.78 29.70
CA LEU A 33 -13.65 -10.21 29.52
C LEU A 33 -14.13 -10.89 30.80
N GLY A 34 -13.88 -10.33 31.98
CA GLY A 34 -14.19 -10.97 33.26
C GLY A 34 -13.30 -12.18 33.56
N ILE A 35 -12.04 -12.13 33.11
CA ILE A 35 -11.04 -13.17 33.36
C ILE A 35 -9.80 -12.55 34.05
N PRO A 36 -8.99 -13.33 34.77
CA PRO A 36 -7.74 -12.84 35.33
C PRO A 36 -6.75 -12.42 34.22
N THR A 37 -5.97 -11.36 34.44
CA THR A 37 -5.00 -10.83 33.46
C THR A 37 -3.96 -11.89 33.05
N ASN A 38 -3.53 -12.77 33.96
CA ASN A 38 -2.60 -13.86 33.67
C ASN A 38 -3.16 -14.95 32.74
N LYS A 39 -4.44 -14.88 32.36
CA LYS A 39 -5.07 -15.75 31.37
C LYS A 39 -5.06 -15.17 29.96
N ILE A 40 -4.62 -13.92 29.79
CA ILE A 40 -4.30 -13.35 28.49
C ILE A 40 -2.85 -13.73 28.16
N ARG A 41 -2.67 -14.57 27.13
CA ARG A 41 -1.34 -15.02 26.68
C ARG A 41 -0.72 -14.04 25.69
N ASP A 42 -1.54 -13.49 24.82
CA ASP A 42 -1.14 -12.56 23.76
C ASP A 42 -2.25 -11.55 23.48
N LEU A 43 -1.87 -10.33 23.10
CA LEU A 43 -2.76 -9.22 22.83
C LEU A 43 -2.28 -8.44 21.61
N LYS A 44 -3.07 -8.46 20.53
CA LYS A 44 -2.76 -7.77 19.28
C LYS A 44 -3.81 -6.72 18.96
N THR A 45 -3.38 -5.47 18.78
CA THR A 45 -4.27 -4.41 18.30
C THR A 45 -4.66 -4.67 16.85
N VAL A 46 -5.95 -4.84 16.60
CA VAL A 46 -6.52 -5.01 15.25
C VAL A 46 -6.97 -3.68 14.69
N LYS A 47 -7.57 -2.83 15.53
CA LYS A 47 -8.08 -1.52 15.14
C LYS A 47 -8.01 -0.54 16.30
N ARG A 48 -7.69 0.72 16.01
CA ARG A 48 -7.81 1.89 16.87
C ARG A 48 -8.54 2.99 16.11
N GLY A 49 -9.70 3.38 16.62
CA GLY A 49 -10.48 4.53 16.14
C GLY A 49 -10.62 5.60 17.23
N VAL A 50 -11.26 6.71 16.86
CA VAL A 50 -11.58 7.82 17.77
C VAL A 50 -13.08 8.06 17.72
N ASP A 51 -13.73 8.04 18.88
CA ASP A 51 -15.09 8.52 19.06
C ASP A 51 -15.03 9.92 19.69
N ALA A 52 -15.28 10.93 18.85
CA ALA A 52 -15.25 12.33 19.21
C ALA A 52 -16.65 12.98 19.15
N ARG A 53 -17.73 12.18 19.27
CA ARG A 53 -19.10 12.70 19.24
C ARG A 53 -19.42 13.55 20.48
N ASN A 54 -18.84 13.22 21.63
CA ASN A 54 -18.87 14.05 22.83
C ASN A 54 -17.56 14.85 22.92
N LYS A 55 -17.64 16.18 22.84
CA LYS A 55 -16.45 17.06 22.91
C LYS A 55 -15.76 17.04 24.28
N ASN A 56 -16.51 16.77 25.36
CA ASN A 56 -15.99 16.73 26.71
C ASN A 56 -15.37 15.37 27.06
N GLU A 57 -15.62 14.34 26.26
CA GLU A 57 -15.13 12.99 26.48
C GLU A 57 -14.78 12.32 25.15
N ILE A 58 -13.54 12.54 24.69
CA ILE A 58 -13.02 11.87 23.51
C ILE A 58 -12.54 10.47 23.92
N LEU A 59 -13.05 9.45 23.23
CA LEU A 59 -12.72 8.06 23.51
C LEU A 59 -11.88 7.47 22.38
N LEU A 60 -10.78 6.81 22.74
CA LEU A 60 -10.10 5.87 21.88
C LEU A 60 -10.84 4.54 21.90
N VAL A 61 -11.19 4.03 20.74
CA VAL A 61 -11.96 2.79 20.59
C VAL A 61 -11.09 1.72 19.94
N PHE A 62 -10.83 0.64 20.67
CA PHE A 62 -9.96 -0.44 20.27
C PHE A 62 -10.72 -1.72 19.93
N THR A 63 -10.14 -2.48 19.01
CA THR A 63 -10.43 -3.90 18.78
C THR A 63 -9.14 -4.67 18.94
N PHE A 64 -9.16 -5.74 19.72
CA PHE A 64 -8.01 -6.61 19.96
C PHE A 64 -8.30 -8.04 19.53
N ASP A 65 -7.28 -8.73 19.02
CA ASP A 65 -7.24 -10.18 19.02
C ASP A 65 -6.48 -10.63 20.29
N VAL A 66 -7.06 -11.56 21.02
CA VAL A 66 -6.60 -12.00 22.35
C VAL A 66 -6.45 -13.51 22.33
N SER A 67 -5.29 -14.02 22.73
CA SER A 67 -5.07 -15.46 22.89
C SER A 67 -5.35 -15.87 24.33
N ILE A 68 -6.29 -16.81 24.53
CA ILE A 68 -6.70 -17.32 25.84
C ILE A 68 -6.69 -18.85 25.87
N ASP A 69 -6.75 -19.44 27.06
CA ASP A 69 -6.95 -20.88 27.21
C ASP A 69 -8.33 -21.30 26.67
N LYS A 70 -8.40 -22.36 25.86
CA LYS A 70 -9.64 -22.87 25.26
C LYS A 70 -10.72 -23.18 26.31
N LYS A 71 -10.34 -23.56 27.54
CA LYS A 71 -11.27 -23.80 28.66
C LYS A 71 -12.04 -22.55 29.08
N LEU A 72 -11.54 -21.34 28.77
CA LEU A 72 -12.20 -20.08 29.10
C LEU A 72 -13.17 -19.61 28.01
N LEU A 73 -13.17 -20.24 26.82
CA LEU A 73 -13.97 -19.81 25.67
C LEU A 73 -15.47 -19.74 26.00
N GLY A 74 -16.01 -20.77 26.66
CA GLY A 74 -17.43 -20.82 27.03
C GLY A 74 -17.87 -19.68 27.96
N ARG A 75 -16.94 -19.09 28.73
CA ARG A 75 -17.24 -17.96 29.63
C ARG A 75 -17.32 -16.61 28.91
N VAL A 76 -16.67 -16.49 27.75
CA VAL A 76 -16.50 -15.20 27.07
C VAL A 76 -17.21 -15.12 25.72
N ILE A 77 -17.44 -16.25 25.04
CA ILE A 77 -17.91 -16.27 23.65
C ILE A 77 -19.33 -15.73 23.47
N ASN A 78 -20.18 -15.84 24.50
CA ASN A 78 -21.55 -15.33 24.47
C ASN A 78 -21.65 -13.82 24.70
N LYS A 79 -20.53 -13.13 24.97
CA LYS A 79 -20.52 -11.68 25.12
C LYS A 79 -20.66 -11.01 23.75
N PRO A 80 -21.53 -10.00 23.57
CA PRO A 80 -21.85 -9.43 22.24
C PRO A 80 -20.65 -8.76 21.54
N TYR A 81 -19.62 -8.39 22.30
CA TYR A 81 -18.39 -7.78 21.80
C TYR A 81 -17.25 -8.80 21.59
N VAL A 82 -17.51 -10.11 21.70
CA VAL A 82 -16.54 -11.18 21.51
C VAL A 82 -16.95 -12.04 20.32
N THR A 83 -16.00 -12.32 19.43
CA THR A 83 -16.15 -13.34 18.38
C THR A 83 -14.91 -14.23 18.36
N LEU A 84 -14.96 -15.38 17.69
CA LEU A 84 -13.73 -16.06 17.29
C LEU A 84 -12.93 -15.12 16.37
N ALA A 85 -11.62 -15.05 16.58
CA ALA A 85 -10.76 -14.36 15.64
C ALA A 85 -10.59 -15.25 14.42
N LYS A 86 -10.77 -14.68 13.23
CA LYS A 86 -10.30 -15.31 12.00
C LYS A 86 -8.82 -15.00 11.89
N ASP A 87 -7.99 -16.02 11.67
CA ASP A 87 -6.57 -15.79 11.49
C ASP A 87 -6.35 -14.93 10.25
N ALA A 88 -5.39 -13.99 10.36
CA ALA A 88 -5.00 -13.15 9.24
C ALA A 88 -4.40 -13.96 8.07
N GLU A 89 -4.11 -15.24 8.28
CA GLU A 89 -3.61 -16.18 7.28
C GLU A 89 -4.64 -16.49 6.17
N GLU A 90 -5.95 -16.27 6.40
CA GLU A 90 -6.98 -16.35 5.35
C GLU A 90 -6.84 -15.29 4.23
N LEU A 91 -5.84 -14.40 4.33
CA LEU A 91 -5.60 -13.32 3.36
C LEU A 91 -4.63 -13.68 2.23
N ASN A 92 -3.94 -14.81 2.32
CA ASN A 92 -3.01 -15.29 1.30
C ASN A 92 -3.69 -16.34 0.42
N GLU A 93 -4.69 -15.95 -0.37
CA GLU A 93 -5.05 -16.81 -1.50
C GLU A 93 -3.82 -16.90 -2.41
N PRO A 94 -3.32 -18.12 -2.70
CA PRO A 94 -2.17 -18.27 -3.56
C PRO A 94 -2.54 -17.71 -4.94
N LEU A 95 -1.67 -16.86 -5.50
CA LEU A 95 -1.80 -16.48 -6.89
C LEU A 95 -1.65 -17.75 -7.73
N LEU A 96 -2.67 -18.06 -8.52
CA LEU A 96 -2.61 -19.16 -9.46
C LEU A 96 -1.70 -18.73 -10.61
N ALA A 97 -0.64 -19.50 -10.85
CA ALA A 97 0.20 -19.31 -12.02
C ALA A 97 -0.60 -19.70 -13.29
N GLY A 98 -0.34 -19.00 -14.39
CA GLY A 98 -0.83 -19.42 -15.70
C GLY A 98 -0.15 -20.71 -16.16
N SER A 99 -0.72 -21.35 -17.18
CA SER A 99 -0.15 -22.55 -17.82
C SER A 99 0.83 -22.23 -18.94
N GLU A 100 0.90 -20.98 -19.40
CA GLU A 100 1.73 -20.55 -20.52
C GLU A 100 3.06 -19.98 -20.04
N SER A 101 4.13 -20.32 -20.75
CA SER A 101 5.45 -19.73 -20.51
C SER A 101 5.56 -18.39 -21.24
N LEU A 102 6.08 -17.38 -20.55
CA LEU A 102 6.36 -16.08 -21.17
C LEU A 102 7.72 -16.15 -21.87
N SER A 103 7.76 -15.75 -23.14
CA SER A 103 8.99 -15.61 -23.92
C SER A 103 9.80 -14.38 -23.49
N TYR A 104 9.12 -13.36 -22.94
CA TYR A 104 9.73 -12.12 -22.46
C TYR A 104 9.37 -11.84 -21.01
N GLN A 105 10.27 -11.16 -20.30
CA GLN A 105 9.97 -10.65 -18.96
C GLN A 105 8.78 -9.67 -19.01
N PRO A 106 7.82 -9.75 -18.07
CA PRO A 106 6.70 -8.82 -18.05
C PRO A 106 7.18 -7.41 -17.73
N ILE A 107 6.59 -6.43 -18.40
CA ILE A 107 6.96 -5.03 -18.25
C ILE A 107 5.97 -4.31 -17.32
N VAL A 108 6.49 -3.43 -16.48
CA VAL A 108 5.70 -2.47 -15.70
C VAL A 108 6.14 -1.05 -16.06
N ILE A 109 5.21 -0.20 -16.46
CA ILE A 109 5.49 1.19 -16.82
C ILE A 109 4.97 2.11 -15.73
N GLY A 110 5.89 2.80 -15.07
CA GLY A 110 5.64 3.70 -13.95
C GLY A 110 5.98 3.07 -12.59
N THR A 111 6.55 3.87 -11.70
CA THR A 111 6.94 3.49 -10.33
C THR A 111 6.07 4.16 -9.26
N GLY A 112 4.86 4.57 -9.63
CA GLY A 112 3.83 4.92 -8.65
C GLY A 112 3.41 3.71 -7.78
N PRO A 113 2.52 3.90 -6.79
CA PRO A 113 2.10 2.81 -5.91
C PRO A 113 1.58 1.58 -6.68
N ALA A 114 0.77 1.78 -7.72
CA ALA A 114 0.26 0.68 -8.54
C ALA A 114 1.41 -0.12 -9.22
N GLY A 115 2.38 0.58 -9.81
CA GLY A 115 3.51 -0.03 -10.49
C GLY A 115 4.46 -0.77 -9.54
N LEU A 116 4.80 -0.15 -8.40
CA LEU A 116 5.64 -0.77 -7.38
C LEU A 116 5.01 -2.08 -6.85
N PHE A 117 3.71 -2.07 -6.56
CA PHE A 117 3.04 -3.28 -6.07
C PHE A 117 2.83 -4.34 -7.15
N ALA A 118 2.60 -3.94 -8.41
CA ALA A 118 2.57 -4.88 -9.54
C ALA A 118 3.94 -5.55 -9.73
N ALA A 119 5.02 -4.76 -9.80
CA ALA A 119 6.38 -5.26 -9.95
C ALA A 119 6.81 -6.15 -8.77
N LEU A 120 6.51 -5.74 -7.53
CA LEU A 120 6.81 -6.56 -6.35
C LEU A 120 6.08 -7.91 -6.38
N THR A 121 4.82 -7.91 -6.82
CA THR A 121 4.03 -9.14 -6.93
C THR A 121 4.61 -10.06 -8.00
N LEU A 122 4.94 -9.54 -9.19
CA LEU A 122 5.57 -10.29 -10.27
C LEU A 122 6.94 -10.86 -9.86
N ALA A 123 7.76 -10.06 -9.18
CA ALA A 123 9.09 -10.47 -8.72
C ALA A 123 9.00 -11.60 -7.67
N ARG A 124 8.05 -11.52 -6.73
CA ARG A 124 7.80 -12.60 -5.75
C ARG A 124 7.37 -13.91 -6.39
N SER A 125 6.65 -13.82 -7.50
CA SER A 125 6.24 -14.99 -8.29
C SER A 125 7.34 -15.46 -9.26
N GLY A 126 8.55 -14.90 -9.20
CA GLY A 126 9.70 -15.35 -9.98
C GLY A 126 9.76 -14.83 -11.43
N TYR A 127 8.85 -13.93 -11.83
CA TYR A 127 8.77 -13.44 -13.22
C TYR A 127 9.86 -12.42 -13.59
N LYS A 128 10.63 -11.92 -12.61
CA LYS A 128 11.74 -10.97 -12.84
C LYS A 128 11.32 -9.78 -13.72
N PRO A 129 10.34 -8.95 -13.31
CA PRO A 129 9.80 -7.89 -14.16
C PRO A 129 10.83 -6.81 -14.50
N LEU A 130 10.68 -6.19 -15.67
CA LEU A 130 11.40 -4.96 -16.04
C LEU A 130 10.48 -3.76 -15.80
N VAL A 131 10.95 -2.79 -15.02
CA VAL A 131 10.18 -1.60 -14.64
C VAL A 131 10.79 -0.36 -15.28
N PHE A 132 10.00 0.39 -16.05
CA PHE A 132 10.45 1.63 -16.69
C PHE A 132 9.75 2.85 -16.06
N GLU A 133 10.54 3.77 -15.54
CA GLU A 133 10.10 5.05 -15.00
C GLU A 133 10.66 6.19 -15.84
N ARG A 134 9.78 7.10 -16.27
CA ARG A 134 10.18 8.26 -17.07
C ARG A 134 11.03 9.25 -16.27
N GLY A 135 10.73 9.40 -14.98
CA GLY A 135 11.42 10.36 -14.13
C GLY A 135 12.62 9.80 -13.40
N ALA A 136 13.15 10.62 -12.50
CA ALA A 136 14.36 10.32 -11.75
C ALA A 136 14.10 9.45 -10.51
N LYS A 137 15.19 8.87 -9.98
CA LYS A 137 15.22 8.27 -8.63
C LYS A 137 14.92 9.31 -7.56
N VAL A 138 14.40 8.90 -6.41
CA VAL A 138 13.87 9.81 -5.38
C VAL A 138 14.88 10.86 -4.91
N GLY A 139 16.18 10.53 -4.80
CA GLY A 139 17.22 11.49 -4.42
C GLY A 139 17.40 12.61 -5.46
N GLU A 140 17.61 12.23 -6.72
CA GLU A 140 17.73 13.20 -7.84
C GLU A 140 16.43 13.98 -8.05
N ARG A 141 15.29 13.29 -8.03
CA ARG A 141 13.95 13.88 -8.14
C ARG A 141 13.69 14.95 -7.08
N THR A 142 14.17 14.71 -5.84
CA THR A 142 14.05 15.71 -4.76
C THR A 142 14.80 16.99 -5.11
N GLN A 143 16.00 16.88 -5.68
CA GLN A 143 16.77 18.05 -6.11
C GLN A 143 16.06 18.79 -7.25
N ASP A 144 15.52 18.07 -8.22
CA ASP A 144 14.77 18.65 -9.34
C ASP A 144 13.54 19.46 -8.87
N ILE A 145 12.79 18.93 -7.91
CA ILE A 145 11.62 19.60 -7.34
C ILE A 145 12.03 20.84 -6.54
N MET A 146 13.07 20.73 -5.71
CA MET A 146 13.57 21.88 -4.95
C MET A 146 14.07 22.98 -5.88
N GLN A 147 14.80 22.62 -6.94
CA GLN A 147 15.24 23.58 -7.96
C GLN A 147 14.03 24.28 -8.59
N PHE A 148 13.01 23.54 -9.00
CA PHE A 148 11.78 24.12 -9.55
C PHE A 148 11.10 25.08 -8.57
N TRP A 149 10.99 24.73 -7.29
CA TRP A 149 10.39 25.61 -6.29
C TRP A 149 11.20 26.89 -6.03
N HIS A 150 12.52 26.84 -6.15
CA HIS A 150 13.37 28.00 -5.94
C HIS A 150 13.51 28.89 -7.18
N THR A 151 13.53 28.32 -8.39
CA THR A 151 13.87 29.05 -9.62
C THR A 151 12.75 29.14 -10.64
N GLY A 152 11.69 28.34 -10.50
CA GLY A 152 10.64 28.18 -11.51
C GLY A 152 11.05 27.32 -12.70
N ALA A 153 12.29 26.82 -12.77
CA ALA A 153 12.76 25.96 -13.86
C ALA A 153 12.20 24.53 -13.71
N LEU A 154 11.18 24.20 -14.50
CA LEU A 154 10.53 22.89 -14.47
C LEU A 154 11.26 21.87 -15.34
N LYS A 155 11.64 20.73 -14.76
CA LYS A 155 11.95 19.51 -15.51
C LYS A 155 10.66 18.73 -15.78
N THR A 156 10.29 18.59 -17.05
CA THR A 156 9.00 17.99 -17.46
C THR A 156 8.88 16.50 -17.15
N ASP A 157 10.01 15.79 -17.09
CA ASP A 157 10.04 14.34 -16.83
C ASP A 157 10.40 13.98 -15.38
N SER A 158 10.87 14.93 -14.57
CA SER A 158 11.20 14.72 -13.15
C SER A 158 10.64 15.86 -12.31
N ASN A 159 9.51 15.61 -11.65
CA ASN A 159 8.75 16.63 -10.93
C ASN A 159 7.79 15.99 -9.90
N VAL A 160 6.89 16.77 -9.33
CA VAL A 160 5.90 16.31 -8.34
C VAL A 160 5.05 15.14 -8.85
N GLN A 161 4.85 15.01 -10.16
CA GLN A 161 4.05 13.94 -10.78
C GLN A 161 4.89 12.73 -11.17
N PHE A 162 6.08 12.95 -11.74
CA PHE A 162 6.89 11.92 -12.39
C PHE A 162 8.22 11.63 -11.68
N GLY A 163 8.62 10.36 -11.68
CA GLY A 163 9.78 9.82 -10.97
C GLY A 163 9.39 8.85 -9.84
N GLU A 164 10.39 8.38 -9.09
CA GLU A 164 10.25 7.28 -8.14
C GLU A 164 9.12 7.48 -7.12
N GLY A 165 8.20 6.51 -7.06
CA GLY A 165 7.01 6.53 -6.19
C GLY A 165 5.84 7.37 -6.74
N GLY A 166 6.00 7.96 -7.92
CA GLY A 166 4.97 8.74 -8.61
C GLY A 166 4.46 9.94 -7.82
N ALA A 167 3.20 10.32 -8.02
CA ALA A 167 2.58 11.44 -7.31
C ALA A 167 2.43 11.24 -5.79
N GLY A 168 2.59 10.01 -5.30
CA GLY A 168 2.45 9.69 -3.87
C GLY A 168 3.62 10.16 -3.01
N THR A 169 4.83 10.25 -3.56
CA THR A 169 6.09 10.44 -2.80
C THR A 169 6.15 11.77 -2.05
N PHE A 170 5.62 12.85 -2.63
CA PHE A 170 5.64 14.20 -2.05
C PHE A 170 4.25 14.62 -1.54
N SER A 171 3.51 13.66 -0.98
CA SER A 171 2.18 13.87 -0.41
C SER A 171 2.22 13.83 1.13
N ASP A 172 1.07 14.09 1.76
CA ASP A 172 0.88 13.92 3.21
C ASP A 172 0.86 12.44 3.66
N GLY A 173 0.98 11.50 2.72
CA GLY A 173 1.04 10.07 2.99
C GLY A 173 -0.24 9.51 3.60
N LYS A 174 -1.38 10.18 3.45
CA LYS A 174 -2.68 9.70 3.95
C LYS A 174 -3.10 8.43 3.20
N LEU A 175 -3.30 7.36 3.96
CA LEU A 175 -3.76 6.09 3.44
C LEU A 175 -5.28 6.00 3.58
N THR A 176 -5.98 6.45 2.54
CA THR A 176 -7.44 6.33 2.48
C THR A 176 -7.86 5.21 1.55
N THR A 177 -8.76 4.36 2.01
CA THR A 177 -9.45 3.39 1.17
C THR A 177 -10.94 3.46 1.44
N ARG A 178 -11.74 3.48 0.38
CA ARG A 178 -13.21 3.41 0.46
C ARG A 178 -13.73 2.00 0.16
N ILE A 179 -12.83 1.07 -0.15
CA ILE A 179 -13.16 -0.31 -0.50
C ILE A 179 -12.84 -1.25 0.66
N LYS A 180 -13.64 -2.30 0.80
CA LYS A 180 -13.39 -3.40 1.74
C LYS A 180 -12.69 -4.53 0.99
N ASP A 181 -11.42 -4.32 0.68
CA ASP A 181 -10.61 -5.32 -0.02
C ASP A 181 -9.55 -5.94 0.89
N ARG A 182 -9.50 -7.28 0.89
CA ARG A 182 -8.59 -8.08 1.70
C ARG A 182 -7.10 -7.76 1.41
N ARG A 183 -6.78 -7.39 0.16
CA ARG A 183 -5.44 -7.04 -0.33
C ARG A 183 -4.90 -5.75 0.27
N THR A 184 -5.78 -4.89 0.79
CA THR A 184 -5.36 -3.68 1.53
C THR A 184 -4.40 -4.02 2.66
N ARG A 185 -4.67 -5.12 3.38
CA ARG A 185 -3.82 -5.53 4.50
C ARG A 185 -2.43 -5.96 4.04
N MET A 186 -2.32 -6.57 2.86
CA MET A 186 -1.04 -6.93 2.24
C MET A 186 -0.25 -5.66 1.89
N VAL A 187 -0.88 -4.69 1.23
CA VAL A 187 -0.26 -3.39 0.90
C VAL A 187 0.28 -2.71 2.16
N LEU A 188 -0.53 -2.60 3.22
CA LEU A 188 -0.10 -1.99 4.48
C LEU A 188 1.06 -2.76 5.13
N THR A 189 1.07 -4.09 5.05
CA THR A 189 2.16 -4.93 5.59
C THR A 189 3.46 -4.70 4.85
N GLU A 190 3.41 -4.58 3.51
CA GLU A 190 4.60 -4.25 2.72
C GLU A 190 5.14 -2.87 3.04
N LEU A 191 4.26 -1.87 3.20
CA LEU A 191 4.67 -0.53 3.59
C LEU A 191 5.39 -0.53 4.95
N VAL A 192 4.86 -1.26 5.94
CA VAL A 192 5.54 -1.42 7.24
C VAL A 192 6.87 -2.15 7.09
N GLY A 193 6.93 -3.21 6.30
CA GLY A 193 8.17 -3.92 6.00
C GLY A 193 9.21 -3.05 5.29
N ALA A 194 8.77 -2.02 4.57
CA ALA A 194 9.60 -0.99 3.95
C ALA A 194 9.90 0.21 4.89
N GLY A 195 9.49 0.16 6.16
CA GLY A 195 9.82 1.19 7.16
C GLY A 195 8.69 2.15 7.53
N ALA A 196 7.46 1.92 7.06
CA ALA A 196 6.33 2.68 7.55
C ALA A 196 6.03 2.38 9.03
N PRO A 197 5.42 3.32 9.78
CA PRO A 197 5.03 3.09 11.17
C PRO A 197 4.10 1.89 11.32
N ALA A 198 4.40 0.97 12.26
CA ALA A 198 3.59 -0.23 12.48
C ALA A 198 2.11 0.08 12.80
N GLU A 199 1.85 1.27 13.31
CA GLU A 199 0.51 1.75 13.62
C GLU A 199 -0.42 1.91 12.42
N ILE A 200 0.11 2.01 11.19
CA ILE A 200 -0.74 2.09 10.00
C ILE A 200 -1.60 0.84 9.81
N LEU A 201 -1.22 -0.28 10.44
CA LEU A 201 -1.94 -1.56 10.35
C LEU A 201 -3.24 -1.57 11.16
N PHE A 202 -3.39 -0.66 12.13
CA PHE A 202 -4.54 -0.65 13.03
C PHE A 202 -5.20 0.73 13.16
N GLN A 203 -4.56 1.82 12.78
CA GLN A 203 -5.19 3.14 12.80
C GLN A 203 -6.33 3.25 11.79
N GLN A 204 -7.43 3.90 12.18
CA GLN A 204 -8.59 4.11 11.30
C GLN A 204 -8.30 5.08 10.13
N LYS A 205 -7.44 6.07 10.35
CA LYS A 205 -7.02 7.05 9.35
C LYS A 205 -5.49 7.12 9.34
N PRO A 206 -4.82 6.10 8.78
CA PRO A 206 -3.37 6.01 8.87
C PRO A 206 -2.67 7.03 7.96
N HIS A 207 -1.50 7.48 8.38
CA HIS A 207 -0.59 8.29 7.58
C HIS A 207 0.83 7.68 7.64
N LEU A 208 1.57 7.80 6.54
CA LEU A 208 2.95 7.31 6.46
C LEU A 208 3.96 8.30 7.06
N GLY A 209 3.59 9.60 7.11
CA GLY A 209 4.50 10.70 7.39
C GLY A 209 5.26 11.11 6.12
N THR A 210 5.33 12.41 5.87
CA THR A 210 5.89 12.99 4.65
C THR A 210 7.34 12.58 4.41
N ASP A 211 8.15 12.55 5.47
CA ASP A 211 9.60 12.27 5.37
C ASP A 211 9.92 10.78 5.16
N ASN A 212 8.97 9.90 5.47
CA ASN A 212 9.17 8.45 5.35
C ASN A 212 8.92 7.93 3.93
N LEU A 213 8.15 8.65 3.12
CA LEU A 213 7.70 8.17 1.81
C LEU A 213 8.86 7.89 0.87
N ALA A 214 9.85 8.80 0.80
CA ALA A 214 11.04 8.62 -0.02
C ALA A 214 11.81 7.33 0.34
N THR A 215 12.01 7.11 1.63
CA THR A 215 12.67 5.91 2.15
C THR A 215 11.87 4.63 1.85
N ILE A 216 10.55 4.68 2.02
CA ILE A 216 9.66 3.54 1.76
C ILE A 216 9.71 3.15 0.29
N VAL A 217 9.58 4.10 -0.65
CA VAL A 217 9.58 3.79 -2.09
C VAL A 217 10.93 3.25 -2.54
N GLN A 218 12.02 3.82 -2.03
CA GLN A 218 13.37 3.31 -2.27
C GLN A 218 13.53 1.86 -1.80
N ARG A 219 13.09 1.54 -0.58
CA ARG A 219 13.16 0.18 -0.03
C ARG A 219 12.28 -0.81 -0.79
N LEU A 220 11.12 -0.38 -1.28
CA LEU A 220 10.28 -1.21 -2.16
C LEU A 220 10.99 -1.50 -3.47
N ARG A 221 11.63 -0.51 -4.10
CA ARG A 221 12.48 -0.72 -5.28
C ARG A 221 13.60 -1.71 -5.00
N GLU A 222 14.35 -1.52 -3.92
CA GLU A 222 15.46 -2.41 -3.54
C GLU A 222 14.98 -3.85 -3.32
N LYS A 223 13.79 -4.04 -2.73
CA LYS A 223 13.15 -5.34 -2.58
C LYS A 223 12.74 -5.97 -3.91
N ILE A 224 12.24 -5.18 -4.87
CA ILE A 224 11.96 -5.68 -6.23
C ILE A 224 13.25 -6.18 -6.89
N ILE A 225 14.34 -5.41 -6.76
CA ILE A 225 15.65 -5.74 -7.34
C ILE A 225 16.23 -6.99 -6.69
N SER A 226 16.15 -7.13 -5.36
CA SER A 226 16.67 -8.31 -4.67
C SER A 226 15.90 -9.60 -5.01
N LEU A 227 14.67 -9.47 -5.48
CA LEU A 227 13.84 -10.57 -6.01
C LEU A 227 14.05 -10.83 -7.52
N GLY A 228 15.03 -10.16 -8.14
CA GLY A 228 15.41 -10.36 -9.54
C GLY A 228 14.69 -9.47 -10.55
N GLY A 229 13.85 -8.54 -10.11
CA GLY A 229 13.32 -7.48 -10.98
C GLY A 229 14.40 -6.44 -11.32
N GLN A 230 14.14 -5.62 -12.34
CA GLN A 230 15.03 -4.53 -12.75
C GLN A 230 14.23 -3.24 -12.86
N VAL A 231 14.82 -2.11 -12.48
CA VAL A 231 14.16 -0.80 -12.50
C VAL A 231 15.05 0.22 -13.20
N PHE A 232 14.54 0.77 -14.30
CA PHE A 232 15.21 1.75 -15.15
C PHE A 232 14.52 3.11 -15.00
N PHE A 233 15.30 4.11 -14.61
CA PHE A 233 14.86 5.51 -14.51
C PHE A 233 15.27 6.27 -15.76
N HIS A 234 14.73 7.48 -15.94
CA HIS A 234 14.93 8.26 -17.17
C HIS A 234 14.61 7.45 -18.43
N SER A 235 13.65 6.53 -18.31
CA SER A 235 13.30 5.53 -19.32
C SER A 235 11.82 5.65 -19.61
N LYS A 236 11.47 6.68 -20.37
CA LYS A 236 10.09 6.94 -20.78
C LYS A 236 9.72 5.97 -21.88
N VAL A 237 8.65 5.20 -21.69
CA VAL A 237 8.01 4.49 -22.80
C VAL A 237 7.29 5.52 -23.66
N THR A 238 7.76 5.68 -24.89
CA THR A 238 7.31 6.71 -25.83
C THR A 238 6.31 6.18 -26.84
N ASP A 239 6.32 4.88 -27.09
CA ASP A 239 5.38 4.23 -28.01
C ASP A 239 5.13 2.77 -27.64
N ILE A 240 4.07 2.20 -28.22
CA ILE A 240 3.71 0.80 -28.13
C ILE A 240 3.38 0.25 -29.52
N THR A 241 3.69 -1.01 -29.75
CA THR A 241 3.37 -1.73 -30.99
C THR A 241 2.31 -2.77 -30.71
N LEU A 242 1.26 -2.77 -31.53
CA LEU A 242 0.17 -3.72 -31.46
C LEU A 242 0.07 -4.47 -32.79
N GLU A 243 -0.07 -5.78 -32.72
CA GLU A 243 -0.37 -6.66 -33.85
C GLU A 243 -1.57 -7.53 -33.49
N HIS A 244 -2.59 -7.57 -34.35
CA HIS A 244 -3.82 -8.35 -34.08
C HIS A 244 -4.44 -8.09 -32.69
N ASN A 245 -4.46 -6.83 -32.25
CA ASN A 245 -4.89 -6.39 -30.91
C ASN A 245 -4.09 -6.95 -29.73
N GLN A 246 -2.89 -7.47 -29.97
CA GLN A 246 -1.95 -7.91 -28.94
C GLN A 246 -0.73 -7.00 -28.90
N ILE A 247 -0.20 -6.75 -27.72
CA ILE A 247 1.02 -5.97 -27.56
C ILE A 247 2.24 -6.82 -27.94
N THR A 248 3.07 -6.29 -28.83
CA THR A 248 4.26 -6.98 -29.33
C THR A 248 5.56 -6.24 -29.05
N GLY A 249 5.49 -4.92 -28.80
CA GLY A 249 6.67 -4.13 -28.49
C GLY A 249 6.37 -2.83 -27.77
N ILE A 250 7.42 -2.26 -27.20
CA ILE A 250 7.45 -0.91 -26.65
C ILE A 250 8.65 -0.16 -27.21
N GLU A 251 8.52 1.15 -27.33
CA GLU A 251 9.62 2.07 -27.64
C GLU A 251 9.98 2.86 -26.38
N ILE A 252 11.27 2.97 -26.08
CA ILE A 252 11.81 3.69 -24.93
C ILE A 252 12.63 4.87 -25.44
N ASN A 253 12.32 6.07 -24.94
CA ASN A 253 13.02 7.32 -25.22
C ASN A 253 13.17 7.65 -26.72
N HIS A 254 12.26 7.18 -27.58
CA HIS A 254 12.36 7.33 -29.05
C HIS A 254 13.62 6.70 -29.67
N GLN A 255 14.25 5.76 -28.97
CA GLN A 255 15.56 5.23 -29.33
C GLN A 255 15.62 3.71 -29.33
N TYR A 256 15.02 3.07 -28.32
CA TYR A 256 15.16 1.64 -28.11
C TYR A 256 13.83 0.95 -28.29
N TYR A 257 13.81 -0.05 -29.17
CA TYR A 257 12.69 -0.97 -29.29
C TYR A 257 12.93 -2.21 -28.43
N LEU A 258 11.91 -2.63 -27.68
CA LEU A 258 11.93 -3.86 -26.90
C LEU A 258 10.71 -4.71 -27.26
N PRO A 259 10.89 -5.97 -27.71
CA PRO A 259 9.77 -6.89 -27.89
C PRO A 259 9.19 -7.31 -26.53
N VAL A 260 7.86 -7.38 -26.46
CA VAL A 260 7.13 -7.68 -25.21
C VAL A 260 5.91 -8.56 -25.48
N GLN A 261 5.38 -9.17 -24.42
CA GLN A 261 4.11 -9.91 -24.44
C GLN A 261 3.10 -9.39 -23.42
N VAL A 262 3.59 -8.87 -22.28
CA VAL A 262 2.76 -8.42 -21.18
C VAL A 262 3.28 -7.08 -20.68
N VAL A 263 2.40 -6.09 -20.61
CA VAL A 263 2.71 -4.74 -20.12
C VAL A 263 1.65 -4.30 -19.14
N VAL A 264 2.08 -3.86 -17.96
CA VAL A 264 1.23 -3.18 -16.96
C VAL A 264 1.44 -1.67 -17.11
N LEU A 265 0.42 -0.97 -17.60
CA LEU A 265 0.41 0.50 -17.66
C LEU A 265 0.01 1.09 -16.29
N ALA A 266 1.00 1.47 -15.49
CA ALA A 266 0.84 2.09 -14.17
C ALA A 266 1.30 3.56 -14.16
N ILE A 267 0.93 4.30 -15.21
CA ILE A 267 1.48 5.61 -15.61
C ILE A 267 0.91 6.83 -14.85
N GLY A 268 -0.13 6.64 -14.04
CA GLY A 268 -0.85 7.73 -13.39
C GLY A 268 -1.66 8.60 -14.37
N HIS A 269 -2.44 9.55 -13.84
CA HIS A 269 -3.34 10.36 -14.68
C HIS A 269 -2.67 11.59 -15.32
N SER A 270 -1.42 11.88 -14.95
CA SER A 270 -0.67 13.05 -15.45
C SER A 270 0.05 12.77 -16.77
N ALA A 271 0.15 11.50 -17.20
CA ALA A 271 0.84 11.06 -18.42
C ALA A 271 0.03 11.34 -19.70
N ARG A 272 -0.29 12.62 -19.94
CA ARG A 272 -1.13 13.09 -21.07
C ARG A 272 -0.57 12.69 -22.42
N ASP A 273 0.73 12.85 -22.59
CA ASP A 273 1.48 12.43 -23.77
C ASP A 273 1.35 10.92 -24.04
N THR A 274 1.37 10.10 -23.00
CA THR A 274 1.15 8.66 -23.13
C THR A 274 -0.30 8.37 -23.53
N PHE A 275 -1.29 9.05 -22.95
CA PHE A 275 -2.69 8.89 -23.38
C PHE A 275 -2.89 9.24 -24.87
N GLU A 276 -2.23 10.28 -25.37
CA GLU A 276 -2.27 10.62 -26.81
C GLU A 276 -1.70 9.50 -27.68
N VAL A 277 -0.61 8.87 -27.25
CA VAL A 277 -0.02 7.70 -27.94
C VAL A 277 -0.99 6.52 -27.94
N LEU A 278 -1.62 6.22 -26.80
CA LEU A 278 -2.62 5.13 -26.72
C LEU A 278 -3.79 5.36 -27.70
N ILE A 279 -4.29 6.59 -27.79
CA ILE A 279 -5.35 6.96 -28.76
C ILE A 279 -4.85 6.77 -30.20
N LYS A 280 -3.65 7.27 -30.53
CA LYS A 280 -3.06 7.11 -31.88
C LYS A 280 -2.86 5.65 -32.26
N ARG A 281 -2.61 4.78 -31.28
CA ARG A 281 -2.46 3.33 -31.45
C ARG A 281 -3.79 2.57 -31.44
N GLY A 282 -4.92 3.27 -31.41
CA GLY A 282 -6.25 2.66 -31.50
C GLY A 282 -6.74 2.00 -30.22
N ILE A 283 -6.10 2.26 -29.06
CA ILE A 283 -6.60 1.79 -27.77
C ILE A 283 -7.80 2.64 -27.36
N GLU A 284 -8.90 1.97 -27.04
CA GLU A 284 -10.11 2.62 -26.57
C GLU A 284 -9.88 3.29 -25.22
N LEU A 285 -10.14 4.60 -25.15
CA LEU A 285 -10.17 5.36 -23.91
C LEU A 285 -11.56 5.97 -23.74
N GLN A 286 -12.12 5.83 -22.53
CA GLN A 286 -13.41 6.40 -22.17
C GLN A 286 -13.23 7.59 -21.24
N GLN A 287 -13.97 8.67 -21.50
CA GLN A 287 -13.94 9.85 -20.65
C GLN A 287 -14.53 9.53 -19.27
N LYS A 288 -13.80 9.92 -18.22
CA LYS A 288 -14.20 9.70 -16.84
C LYS A 288 -14.40 11.05 -16.13
N PRO A 289 -15.57 11.31 -15.51
CA PRO A 289 -15.78 12.52 -14.73
C PRO A 289 -14.73 12.71 -13.62
N PHE A 290 -14.33 13.94 -13.39
CA PHE A 290 -13.38 14.33 -12.34
C PHE A 290 -13.79 15.65 -11.66
N ALA A 291 -13.20 15.95 -10.51
CA ALA A 291 -13.46 17.15 -9.74
C ALA A 291 -12.35 18.19 -9.95
N MET A 292 -12.72 19.47 -9.98
CA MET A 292 -11.81 20.62 -10.09
C MET A 292 -12.26 21.73 -9.15
N GLY A 293 -11.31 22.49 -8.60
CA GLY A 293 -11.57 23.56 -7.63
C GLY A 293 -10.28 24.27 -7.21
N VAL A 294 -10.33 25.01 -6.10
CA VAL A 294 -9.20 25.74 -5.52
C VAL A 294 -8.74 25.08 -4.21
N ARG A 295 -7.47 25.25 -3.87
CA ARG A 295 -6.87 24.74 -2.61
C ARG A 295 -7.22 25.61 -1.42
#